data_AF-R5PKX7-F1
#
_entry.id   AF-R5PKX7-F1
#
_cell.length_a   1.000
_cell.length_b   1.000
_cell.length_c   1.000
_cell.angle_alpha   90.00
_cell.angle_beta   90.00
_cell.angle_gamma   90.00
#
_symmetry.space_group_name_H-M   'P 1'
#
loop_
_entity.id
_entity.type
_entity.pdbx_description
1 polymer ?
#
loop_
_entity_poly.entity_id
_entity_poly.type
_entity_poly.pdbx_seq_one_letter_code
_entity_poly.pdbx_strand_id
1 'polypeptide(L)'
;MIGIAKIHIKPDTTNFLILQIMKVYELLTFNKELLKRIHTAGLKAEDYKYVDLYHEYVDRSNTGEKMTYIVAILATKYNISERQVYKVIRKFAGEVYTANAVQ
;
A
#
# COMPACT_ATOMS: atom_id res chain seq x y z
N MET A 1 -26.33 -2.34 51.50
CA MET A 1 -25.06 -1.66 51.18
C MET A 1 -24.21 -2.63 50.38
N ILE A 2 -23.47 -2.10 49.38
CA ILE A 2 -22.70 -2.81 48.34
C ILE A 2 -23.64 -3.36 47.24
N GLY A 3 -23.66 -2.92 45.99
CA GLY A 3 -22.68 -2.18 45.18
C GLY A 3 -22.27 -3.04 43.98
N ILE A 4 -22.27 -2.44 42.78
CA ILE A 4 -21.62 -2.84 41.51
C ILE A 4 -22.08 -4.11 40.78
N ALA A 5 -22.65 -3.90 39.59
CA ALA A 5 -22.03 -4.37 38.35
C ALA A 5 -22.48 -3.50 37.17
N LYS A 6 -21.64 -2.53 36.81
CA LYS A 6 -21.68 -1.84 35.52
C LYS A 6 -21.32 -2.91 34.48
N ILE A 7 -22.30 -3.43 33.75
CA ILE A 7 -22.03 -4.38 32.66
C ILE A 7 -21.38 -3.56 31.53
N HIS A 8 -20.05 -3.52 31.56
CA HIS A 8 -19.22 -3.08 30.46
C HIS A 8 -19.35 -4.16 29.38
N ILE A 9 -20.27 -3.94 28.44
CA ILE A 9 -20.36 -4.75 27.22
C ILE A 9 -19.10 -4.44 26.41
N LYS A 10 -18.14 -5.37 26.46
CA LYS A 10 -16.97 -5.36 25.57
C LYS A 10 -17.50 -5.69 24.16
N PRO A 11 -17.17 -4.91 23.12
CA PRO A 11 -17.56 -5.29 21.77
C PRO A 11 -16.81 -6.57 21.38
N ASP A 12 -17.58 -7.62 21.09
CA ASP A 12 -17.06 -8.91 20.64
C ASP A 12 -16.22 -8.74 19.36
N THR A 13 -14.94 -9.07 19.47
CA THR A 13 -13.93 -9.00 18.39
C THR A 13 -14.20 -10.00 17.26
N THR A 14 -15.23 -10.84 17.40
CA THR A 14 -15.62 -11.92 16.50
C THR A 14 -16.19 -11.41 15.16
N ASN A 15 -16.60 -10.14 15.07
CA ASN A 15 -17.16 -9.53 13.85
C ASN A 15 -16.12 -8.92 12.88
N PHE A 16 -14.82 -8.95 13.20
CA PHE A 16 -13.80 -8.36 12.32
C PHE A 16 -13.52 -9.18 11.04
N LEU A 17 -14.01 -10.42 10.96
CA LEU A 17 -13.67 -11.38 9.89
C LEU A 17 -14.86 -11.81 9.00
N ILE A 18 -16.05 -11.21 9.17
CA ILE A 18 -17.10 -11.35 8.15
C ILE A 18 -16.60 -10.51 6.96
N LEU A 19 -16.17 -11.18 5.88
CA LEU A 19 -15.90 -10.54 4.60
C LEU A 19 -17.11 -9.69 4.25
N GLN A 20 -17.00 -8.37 4.46
CA GLN A 20 -18.06 -7.44 4.15
C GLN A 20 -18.26 -7.51 2.64
N ILE A 21 -19.36 -8.15 2.18
CA ILE A 21 -19.71 -8.20 0.77
C ILE A 21 -20.11 -6.77 0.38
N MET A 22 -19.15 -6.05 -0.18
CA MET A 22 -19.32 -4.68 -0.64
C MET A 22 -19.59 -4.70 -2.14
N LYS A 23 -20.62 -3.97 -2.58
CA LYS A 23 -20.84 -3.76 -4.02
C LYS A 23 -19.72 -2.89 -4.59
N VAL A 24 -19.44 -3.04 -5.88
CA VAL A 24 -18.41 -2.23 -6.57
C VAL A 24 -18.65 -0.73 -6.37
N TYR A 25 -19.91 -0.28 -6.43
CA TYR A 25 -20.24 1.14 -6.22
C TYR A 25 -19.89 1.62 -4.81
N GLU A 26 -20.05 0.78 -3.77
CA GLU A 26 -19.76 1.13 -2.38
C GLU A 26 -18.26 1.22 -2.15
N LEU A 27 -17.49 0.28 -2.71
CA LEU A 27 -16.03 0.30 -2.62
C LEU A 27 -15.44 1.53 -3.31
N LEU A 28 -15.95 1.85 -4.49
CA LEU A 28 -15.53 3.05 -5.22
C LEU A 28 -15.96 4.33 -4.52
N THR A 29 -17.16 4.36 -3.94
CA THR A 29 -17.66 5.50 -3.17
C THR A 29 -16.80 5.72 -1.91
N PHE A 30 -16.50 4.66 -1.18
CA PHE A 30 -15.67 4.70 0.03
C PHE A 30 -14.26 5.21 -0.27
N ASN A 31 -13.65 4.74 -1.37
CA ASN A 31 -12.28 5.10 -1.74
C ASN A 31 -12.18 6.28 -2.72
N LYS A 32 -13.28 7.01 -2.98
CA LYS A 32 -13.35 7.99 -4.09
C LYS A 32 -12.24 9.04 -4.05
N GLU A 33 -12.02 9.65 -2.88
CA GLU A 33 -11.01 10.70 -2.73
C GLU A 33 -9.59 10.16 -2.81
N LEU A 34 -9.33 8.95 -2.27
CA LEU A 34 -8.04 8.29 -2.40
C LEU A 34 -7.73 7.99 -3.87
N LEU A 35 -8.68 7.37 -4.58
CA LEU A 35 -8.54 7.04 -6.00
C LEU A 35 -8.34 8.30 -6.84
N LYS A 36 -9.04 9.40 -6.52
CA LYS A 36 -8.86 10.69 -7.17
C LYS A 36 -7.44 11.21 -6.98
N ARG A 37 -6.89 11.16 -5.76
CA ARG A 37 -5.51 11.58 -5.46
C ARG A 37 -4.48 10.75 -6.23
N ILE A 38 -4.62 9.42 -6.21
CA ILE A 38 -3.76 8.50 -6.98
C ILE A 38 -3.81 8.87 -8.46
N HIS A 39 -5.01 9.05 -9.02
CA HIS A 39 -5.18 9.40 -10.42
C HIS A 39 -4.58 10.77 -10.77
N THR A 40 -4.83 11.80 -9.96
CA THR A 40 -4.27 13.15 -10.18
C THR A 40 -2.75 13.18 -10.06
N ALA A 41 -2.17 12.29 -9.26
CA ALA A 41 -0.72 12.12 -9.15
C ALA A 41 -0.10 11.37 -10.35
N GLY A 42 -0.90 10.95 -11.34
CA GLY A 42 -0.46 10.13 -12.47
C GLY A 42 -0.14 8.68 -12.10
N LEU A 43 -0.56 8.23 -10.91
CA LEU A 43 -0.36 6.88 -10.42
C LEU A 43 -1.53 5.97 -10.82
N LYS A 44 -1.26 4.67 -10.88
CA LYS A 44 -2.26 3.63 -11.11
C LYS A 44 -2.55 2.96 -9.78
N ALA A 45 -3.81 2.57 -9.56
CA ALA A 45 -4.17 1.80 -8.37
C ALA A 45 -3.28 0.56 -8.22
N GLU A 46 -3.00 -0.16 -9.31
CA GLU A 46 -2.16 -1.37 -9.35
C GLU A 46 -0.71 -1.18 -8.91
N ASP A 47 -0.21 0.05 -8.81
CA ASP A 47 1.17 0.32 -8.40
C ASP A 47 1.45 -0.20 -6.98
N TYR A 48 0.42 -0.34 -6.13
CA TYR A 48 0.57 -0.90 -4.78
C TYR A 48 1.34 -2.23 -4.74
N LYS A 49 1.23 -3.04 -5.82
CA LYS A 49 1.89 -4.35 -5.94
C LYS A 49 3.42 -4.28 -5.87
N TYR A 50 4.00 -3.10 -6.10
CA TYR A 50 5.44 -2.91 -6.16
C TYR A 50 6.01 -2.16 -4.96
N VAL A 51 5.18 -1.82 -3.96
CA VAL A 51 5.62 -1.08 -2.77
C VAL A 51 6.67 -1.87 -1.98
N ASP A 52 6.42 -3.15 -1.72
CA ASP A 52 7.36 -4.02 -0.98
C ASP A 52 8.68 -4.21 -1.74
N LEU A 53 8.60 -4.33 -3.07
CA LEU A 53 9.79 -4.41 -3.93
C LEU A 53 10.63 -3.14 -3.80
N TYR A 54 10.00 -1.98 -3.83
CA TYR A 54 10.72 -0.71 -3.70
C TYR A 54 11.32 -0.51 -2.30
N HIS A 55 10.62 -0.93 -1.24
CA HIS A 55 11.16 -0.91 0.11
C HIS A 55 12.43 -1.76 0.23
N GLU A 56 12.38 -3.00 -0.24
CA GLU A 56 13.56 -3.90 -0.21
C GLU A 56 14.70 -3.38 -1.09
N TYR A 57 14.39 -2.74 -2.22
CA TYR A 57 15.38 -2.04 -3.04
C TYR A 57 16.10 -0.94 -2.22
N VAL A 58 15.36 -0.11 -1.50
CA VAL A 58 15.93 0.97 -0.67
C VAL A 58 16.83 0.38 0.41
N ASP A 59 16.39 -0.65 1.12
CA ASP A 59 17.18 -1.31 2.16
C ASP A 59 18.51 -1.83 1.63
N ARG A 60 18.48 -2.59 0.52
CA ARG A 60 19.68 -3.15 -0.11
C ARG A 60 20.59 -2.09 -0.74
N SER A 61 20.00 -1.03 -1.28
CA SER A 61 20.77 0.11 -1.80
C SER A 61 21.51 0.82 -0.66
N ASN A 62 20.88 0.96 0.51
CA ASN A 62 21.48 1.58 1.68
C ASN A 62 22.60 0.74 2.31
N THR A 63 22.56 -0.59 2.16
CA THR A 63 23.67 -1.48 2.56
C THR A 63 24.82 -1.50 1.55
N GLY A 64 24.72 -0.79 0.43
CA GLY A 64 25.76 -0.68 -0.58
C GLY A 64 25.82 -1.86 -1.56
N GLU A 65 24.76 -2.67 -1.67
CA GLU A 65 24.71 -3.73 -2.67
C GLU A 65 24.75 -3.14 -4.10
N LYS A 66 25.42 -3.84 -5.03
CA LYS A 66 25.48 -3.39 -6.43
C LYS A 66 24.09 -3.47 -7.07
N MET A 67 23.70 -2.41 -7.80
CA MET A 67 22.40 -2.32 -8.48
C MET A 67 22.03 -3.57 -9.29
N THR A 68 22.96 -4.12 -10.06
CA THR A 68 22.71 -5.33 -10.89
C THR A 68 22.38 -6.56 -10.04
N TYR A 69 22.98 -6.68 -8.86
CA TYR A 69 22.70 -7.75 -7.91
C TYR A 69 21.33 -7.59 -7.26
N ILE A 70 21.01 -6.37 -6.80
CA ILE A 70 19.69 -6.05 -6.23
C ILE A 70 18.60 -6.38 -7.26
N VAL A 71 18.77 -5.95 -8.51
CA VAL A 71 17.80 -6.18 -9.58
C VAL A 71 17.59 -7.67 -9.86
N ALA A 72 18.67 -8.47 -9.94
CA ALA A 72 18.56 -9.92 -10.17
C ALA A 72 17.81 -10.64 -9.04
N ILE A 73 18.06 -10.25 -7.78
CA ILE A 73 17.35 -10.80 -6.60
C ILE A 73 15.87 -10.44 -6.66
N LEU A 74 15.55 -9.15 -6.85
CA LEU A 74 14.17 -8.68 -6.84
C LEU A 74 13.37 -9.25 -8.02
N ALA A 75 13.99 -9.38 -9.19
CA ALA A 75 13.37 -10.01 -10.36
C ALA A 75 12.94 -11.45 -10.04
N THR A 76 13.83 -12.22 -9.41
CA THR A 76 13.57 -13.60 -9.00
C THR A 76 12.51 -13.66 -7.90
N LYS A 77 12.65 -12.87 -6.84
CA LYS A 77 11.76 -12.90 -5.66
C LYS A 77 10.32 -12.49 -5.99
N TYR A 78 10.15 -11.46 -6.81
CA TYR A 78 8.83 -10.94 -7.18
C TYR A 78 8.30 -11.53 -8.49
N ASN A 79 9.03 -12.48 -9.10
CA ASN A 79 8.67 -13.14 -10.35
C ASN A 79 8.33 -12.16 -11.49
N ILE A 80 9.20 -11.17 -11.69
CA ILE A 80 9.09 -10.17 -12.76
C ILE A 80 10.44 -10.03 -13.48
N SER A 81 10.42 -9.57 -14.72
CA SER A 81 11.68 -9.30 -15.45
C SER A 81 12.50 -8.20 -14.76
N GLU A 82 13.83 -8.28 -14.85
CA GLU A 82 14.75 -7.22 -14.41
C GLU A 82 14.39 -5.86 -15.02
N ARG A 83 13.97 -5.84 -16.29
CA ARG A 83 13.48 -4.63 -16.95
C ARG A 83 12.30 -4.01 -16.20
N GLN A 84 11.40 -4.84 -15.67
CA GLN A 84 10.27 -4.36 -14.87
C GLN A 84 10.74 -3.83 -13.51
N VAL A 85 11.72 -4.48 -12.87
CA VAL A 85 12.34 -3.98 -11.62
C VAL A 85 12.91 -2.57 -11.85
N TYR A 86 13.70 -2.36 -12.91
CA TYR A 86 14.24 -1.03 -13.24
C TYR A 86 13.14 0.02 -13.46
N LYS A 87 12.05 -0.35 -14.13
CA LYS A 87 10.91 0.56 -14.32
C LYS A 87 10.26 0.95 -13.00
N VAL A 88 10.07 -0.02 -12.10
CA VAL A 88 9.51 0.21 -10.77
C VAL A 88 10.40 1.16 -9.99
N ILE A 89 11.71 0.87 -9.89
CA ILE A 89 12.68 1.71 -9.19
C ILE A 89 12.63 3.14 -9.72
N ARG A 90 12.72 3.31 -11.06
CA ARG A 90 12.67 4.63 -11.68
C ARG A 90 11.36 5.37 -11.40
N LYS A 91 10.23 4.67 -11.44
CA LYS A 91 8.91 5.25 -11.21
C LYS A 91 8.73 5.67 -9.76
N PHE A 92 9.13 4.84 -8.81
CA PHE A 92 8.91 5.04 -7.38
C PHE A 92 9.91 6.00 -6.74
N ALA A 93 11.07 6.20 -7.38
CA ALA A 93 11.99 7.28 -7.03
C ALA A 93 11.50 8.67 -7.46
N GLY A 94 10.46 8.75 -8.30
CA GLY A 94 9.89 10.02 -8.75
C GLY A 94 9.03 10.69 -7.68
N GLU A 95 9.12 12.02 -7.60
CA GLU A 95 8.22 12.82 -6.77
C GLU A 95 6.87 13.01 -7.47
N VAL A 96 5.79 13.04 -6.68
CA VAL A 96 4.44 13.35 -7.16
C VAL A 96 3.87 14.54 -6.39
N TYR A 97 3.26 15.48 -7.11
CA TYR A 97 2.51 16.55 -6.50
C TYR A 97 1.11 16.05 -6.16
N THR A 98 0.84 15.83 -4.88
CA THR A 98 -0.52 15.59 -4.41
C THR A 98 -1.17 16.93 -4.10
N ALA A 99 -2.30 17.23 -4.75
CA ALA A 99 -3.12 18.38 -4.39
C ALA A 99 -3.76 18.12 -3.02
N ASN A 100 -3.07 18.49 -1.95
CA ASN A 100 -3.73 18.78 -0.69
C ASN A 100 -4.32 20.19 -0.87
N ALA A 101 -5.63 20.27 -1.08
CA ALA A 101 -6.33 21.50 -0.74
C ALA A 101 -6.02 21.78 0.74
N VAL A 102 -5.30 22.86 0.99
CA VAL A 102 -5.23 23.51 2.29
C VAL A 102 -6.68 23.66 2.77
N GLN A 103 -7.00 23.05 3.91
CA GLN A 103 -8.12 23.47 4.75
C GLN A 103 -7.57 24.38 5.83
#